data_AF-A0A2E9PEV2-F1
#
_entry.id   AF-A0A2E9PEV2-F1
#
_cell.length_a   1.000
_cell.length_b   1.000
_cell.length_c   1.000
_cell.angle_alpha   90.00
_cell.angle_beta   90.00
_cell.angle_gamma   90.00
#
_symmetry.space_group_name_H-M   'P 1'
#
loop_
_entity.id
_entity.type
_entity.pdbx_description
1 polymer ?
#
loop_
_entity_poly.entity_id
_entity_poly.type
_entity_poly.pdbx_seq_one_letter_code
_entity_poly.pdbx_strand_id
1 'polypeptide(L)'
;MDLWITQDESEHKVSAVEEPARIMETHPLFFKLVLNELIYDPYLLVGSSEIKLSLEDSDGEKFTYVSNQGKYFINNVGVAFIDIEYTGCEHARRIGYVNILSSKITTDRLYQMLQYICKVDTKLLHCCFSKTLIAAGGSNFEHIDLQHKLIKTESILQFIWDNKEKFRTQPCKRIHTKEVIRNYSPKDAIDDRSYEWLFSNIDQLHSSPSPDRTIIKFFTKEFSTEKILSAEVHEDTDVFENQVILAFVIAVKKFISELKISASDSEKISRSKKYVKNYEGFTDIAPYIQNFVFEKISKRKNLINRIEALCDSCLKFLYKFIPCSYRNNSRPRVTQYVVKRAHYLQLFKLIDGWWNIKASDFSEDNELEHLLYSVQSLDKVYELYVLLSLLESAADLGYSLDATSYLDFLSKPSMNVNSEAERPGNEAFNYYKLNQGDLQVEIYYEPIIYPLYDDMHDRELYILDKIPNESSAEKLTNSKTIRTPDYIIKVKDKIRMTEQVYVLDAKFSSYETVLYQRLPSKSNQQYGRASVGLVDKYLHGMRVNNVNSRSDLIDGIFATYISGFPQNIQNRKIQGVNYYYSLFGNKPTPPFIDLIKISPNQEDQKSNDCKKFLSKLLECSTF
;
A
#
# COMPACT_ATOMS: atom_id res chain seq x y z
N MET A 1 -2.67 6.31 39.78
CA MET A 1 -1.41 6.20 39.02
C MET A 1 -1.24 7.52 38.31
N ASP A 2 -0.19 8.26 38.63
CA ASP A 2 0.08 9.56 38.03
C ASP A 2 1.48 9.55 37.41
N LEU A 3 1.55 9.84 36.12
CA LEU A 3 2.81 9.98 35.40
C LEU A 3 3.05 11.47 35.09
N TRP A 4 4.26 11.91 35.37
CA TRP A 4 4.73 13.27 35.13
C TRP A 4 5.93 13.24 34.21
N ILE A 5 6.01 14.22 33.32
CA ILE A 5 7.13 14.45 32.41
C ILE A 5 7.73 15.80 32.74
N THR A 6 9.03 15.84 32.99
CA THR A 6 9.77 17.08 33.20
C THR A 6 10.66 17.35 31.99
N GLN A 7 10.52 18.53 31.38
CA GLN A 7 11.37 19.02 30.29
C GLN A 7 11.62 20.51 30.49
N ASP A 8 12.88 20.94 30.48
CA ASP A 8 13.29 22.34 30.65
C ASP A 8 12.59 23.04 31.85
N GLU A 9 12.67 22.40 33.03
CA GLU A 9 12.07 22.87 34.30
C GLU A 9 10.53 22.89 34.33
N SER A 10 9.88 22.52 33.23
CA SER A 10 8.43 22.43 33.12
C SER A 10 7.95 21.02 33.46
N GLU A 11 7.03 20.88 34.41
CA GLU A 11 6.38 19.60 34.73
C GLU A 11 5.00 19.49 34.07
N HIS A 12 4.78 18.37 33.37
CA HIS A 12 3.55 18.08 32.68
C HIS A 12 2.96 16.76 33.17
N LYS A 13 1.70 16.78 33.60
CA LYS A 13 0.96 15.56 33.94
C LYS A 13 0.52 14.85 32.66
N VAL A 14 0.81 13.57 32.53
CA VAL A 14 0.29 12.72 31.45
C VAL A 14 -1.12 12.27 31.83
N SER A 15 -2.07 12.53 30.95
CA SER A 15 -3.48 12.20 31.14
C SER A 15 -4.06 11.60 29.86
N ALA A 16 -5.06 10.74 30.02
CA ALA A 16 -5.85 10.21 28.91
C ALA A 16 -7.11 11.05 28.61
N VAL A 17 -7.42 12.06 29.44
CA VAL A 17 -8.69 12.82 29.36
C VAL A 17 -8.45 14.31 29.11
N GLU A 18 -7.29 14.84 29.52
CA GLU A 18 -6.95 16.26 29.37
C GLU A 18 -6.26 16.56 28.03
N GLU A 19 -6.05 17.85 27.73
CA GLU A 19 -5.22 18.21 26.57
C GLU A 19 -3.82 17.59 26.71
N PRO A 20 -3.25 17.02 25.62
CA PRO A 20 -1.96 16.38 25.69
C PRO A 20 -0.87 17.37 26.09
N ALA A 21 0.02 16.93 26.98
CA ALA A 21 1.28 17.60 27.21
C ALA A 21 2.04 17.77 25.90
N ARG A 22 2.59 18.96 25.65
CA ARG A 22 3.37 19.28 24.45
C ARG A 22 4.85 19.21 24.79
N ILE A 23 5.56 18.27 24.19
CA ILE A 23 6.97 17.95 24.52
C ILE A 23 7.82 18.11 23.27
N MET A 24 9.02 18.66 23.38
CA MET A 24 9.94 18.86 22.25
C MET A 24 10.76 17.59 21.97
N GLU A 25 10.86 17.20 20.69
CA GLU A 25 11.51 15.93 20.26
C GLU A 25 13.01 15.84 20.63
N THR A 26 13.74 16.97 20.62
CA THR A 26 15.21 16.99 20.75
C THR A 26 15.72 17.28 22.15
N HIS A 27 14.83 17.68 23.06
CA HIS A 27 15.19 18.12 24.41
C HIS A 27 15.22 16.93 25.38
N PRO A 28 16.21 16.88 26.28
CA PRO A 28 16.26 15.83 27.30
C PRO A 28 15.08 15.95 28.25
N LEU A 29 14.53 14.82 28.65
CA LEU A 29 13.36 14.76 29.52
C LEU A 29 13.50 13.63 30.54
N PHE A 30 12.66 13.72 31.57
CA PHE A 30 12.65 12.83 32.72
C PHE A 30 11.21 12.41 33.03
N PHE A 31 11.01 11.13 33.30
CA PHE A 31 9.71 10.59 33.68
C PHE A 31 9.68 10.31 35.18
N LYS A 32 8.60 10.73 35.83
CA LYS A 32 8.30 10.42 37.23
C LYS A 32 6.94 9.77 37.33
N LEU A 33 6.93 8.54 37.80
CA LEU A 33 5.72 7.74 37.98
C LEU A 33 5.43 7.57 39.47
N VAL A 34 4.21 7.93 39.90
CA VAL A 34 3.75 7.78 41.28
C VAL A 34 2.59 6.78 41.33
N LEU A 35 2.76 5.77 42.19
CA LEU A 35 1.82 4.65 42.37
C LEU A 35 1.53 4.44 43.85
N ASN A 36 0.37 3.84 44.14
CA ASN A 36 -0.01 3.45 45.50
C ASN A 36 0.36 1.98 45.80
N GLU A 37 0.95 1.29 44.83
CA GLU A 37 1.33 -0.13 44.90
C GLU A 37 2.78 -0.31 44.43
N LEU A 38 3.47 -1.27 45.05
CA LEU A 38 4.83 -1.62 44.67
C LEU A 38 4.79 -2.50 43.41
N ILE A 39 5.54 -2.13 42.39
CA ILE A 39 5.66 -2.86 41.12
C ILE A 39 7.13 -3.16 40.84
N TYR A 40 7.39 -4.30 40.20
CA TYR A 40 8.74 -4.80 39.97
C TYR A 40 9.17 -4.66 38.51
N ASP A 41 10.36 -4.12 38.30
CA ASP A 41 10.96 -3.82 36.99
C ASP A 41 10.00 -3.09 36.02
N PRO A 42 9.45 -1.92 36.39
CA PRO A 42 8.60 -1.16 35.48
C PRO A 42 9.35 -0.57 34.28
N TYR A 43 8.73 -0.66 33.11
CA TYR A 43 9.12 0.03 31.89
C TYR A 43 7.94 0.76 31.26
N LEU A 44 8.20 1.97 30.77
CA LEU A 44 7.24 2.71 29.94
C LEU A 44 7.47 2.33 28.49
N LEU A 45 6.39 1.98 27.81
CA LEU A 45 6.34 1.79 26.37
C LEU A 45 5.82 3.08 25.74
N VAL A 46 6.65 3.72 24.94
CA VAL A 46 6.24 4.91 24.18
C VAL A 46 6.53 4.69 22.70
N GLY A 47 5.48 4.35 21.94
CA GLY A 47 5.65 3.88 20.56
C GLY A 47 6.46 2.59 20.51
N SER A 48 7.65 2.64 19.90
CA SER A 48 8.62 1.53 19.82
C SER A 48 9.77 1.64 20.85
N SER A 49 9.75 2.66 21.72
CA SER A 49 10.80 2.89 22.71
C SER A 49 10.42 2.33 24.08
N GLU A 50 11.36 1.63 24.71
CA GLU A 50 11.25 1.13 26.09
C GLU A 50 12.07 2.00 27.04
N ILE A 51 11.44 2.51 28.10
CA ILE A 51 12.07 3.38 29.09
C ILE A 51 12.01 2.69 30.44
N LYS A 52 13.16 2.18 30.90
CA LYS A 52 13.27 1.56 32.22
C LYS A 52 13.11 2.61 33.32
N LEU A 53 12.27 2.30 34.30
CA LEU A 53 12.11 3.09 35.52
C LEU A 53 12.79 2.39 36.71
N SER A 54 13.38 3.19 37.60
CA SER A 54 13.98 2.74 38.85
C SER A 54 13.24 3.36 40.04
N LEU A 55 13.03 2.57 41.09
CA LEU A 55 12.45 3.08 42.35
C LEU A 55 13.41 4.09 42.97
N GLU A 56 12.92 5.31 43.23
CA GLU A 56 13.67 6.39 43.88
C GLU A 56 13.28 6.51 45.36
N ASP A 57 11.98 6.47 45.65
CA ASP A 57 11.45 6.73 46.99
C ASP A 57 10.23 5.87 47.30
N SER A 58 10.06 5.52 48.58
CA SER A 58 8.96 4.71 49.09
C SER A 58 8.51 5.23 50.45
N ASP A 59 7.38 5.95 50.47
CA ASP A 59 6.84 6.61 51.67
C ASP A 59 5.77 5.75 52.37
N GLY A 60 5.82 4.43 52.19
CA GLY A 60 4.87 3.45 52.76
C GLY A 60 3.48 3.40 52.12
N GLU A 61 2.92 4.56 51.73
CA GLU A 61 1.62 4.67 51.02
C GLU A 61 1.78 4.97 49.53
N LYS A 62 2.94 5.48 49.10
CA LYS A 62 3.25 5.83 47.72
C LYS A 62 4.66 5.39 47.33
N PHE A 63 4.79 4.89 46.11
CA PHE A 63 6.03 4.48 45.48
C PHE A 63 6.31 5.39 44.28
N THR A 64 7.52 5.97 44.26
CA THR A 64 7.96 6.88 43.20
C THR A 64 9.04 6.20 42.37
N TYR A 65 8.78 6.06 41.07
CA TYR A 65 9.71 5.52 40.09
C TYR A 65 10.14 6.60 39.12
N VAL A 66 11.42 6.59 38.73
CA VAL A 66 12.02 7.62 37.90
C VAL A 66 12.82 7.03 36.76
N SER A 67 12.85 7.73 35.63
CA SER A 67 13.75 7.39 34.52
C SER A 67 15.09 8.10 34.66
N ASN A 68 16.10 7.67 33.92
CA ASN A 68 17.26 8.53 33.67
C ASN A 68 16.83 9.76 32.84
N GLN A 69 17.63 10.83 32.88
CA GLN A 69 17.44 11.94 31.95
C GLN A 69 17.93 11.52 30.56
N GLY A 70 17.10 11.68 29.53
CA GLY A 70 17.43 11.22 28.18
C GLY A 70 16.63 11.88 27.07
N LYS A 71 17.11 11.77 25.83
CA LYS A 71 16.41 12.25 24.63
C LYS A 71 15.56 11.13 24.04
N TYR A 72 14.48 10.79 24.74
CA TYR A 72 13.65 9.63 24.41
C TYR A 72 12.81 9.79 23.12
N PHE A 73 12.52 11.04 22.73
CA PHE A 73 11.69 11.35 21.56
C PHE A 73 12.47 11.84 20.34
N ILE A 74 13.79 11.65 20.31
CA ILE A 74 14.56 11.98 19.11
C ILE A 74 14.00 11.20 17.92
N ASN A 75 13.74 11.90 16.82
CA ASN A 75 13.11 11.35 15.61
C ASN A 75 11.69 10.78 15.79
N ASN A 76 11.01 11.03 16.91
CA ASN A 76 9.63 10.63 17.14
C ASN A 76 8.76 11.89 17.24
N VAL A 77 7.65 11.95 16.50
CA VAL A 77 6.87 13.17 16.32
C VAL A 77 5.37 12.87 16.28
N GLY A 78 4.56 13.82 16.73
CA GLY A 78 3.10 13.68 16.81
C GLY A 78 2.63 13.08 18.13
N VAL A 79 1.40 12.58 18.15
CA VAL A 79 0.81 12.06 19.38
C VAL A 79 1.34 10.65 19.65
N ALA A 80 1.92 10.44 20.83
CA ALA A 80 2.42 9.16 21.30
C ALA A 80 1.68 8.70 22.55
N PHE A 81 1.25 7.44 22.56
CA PHE A 81 0.69 6.79 23.76
C PHE A 81 1.81 6.33 24.66
N ILE A 82 1.56 6.45 25.97
CA ILE A 82 2.44 5.95 27.01
C ILE A 82 1.70 4.84 27.73
N ASP A 83 2.20 3.62 27.55
CA ASP A 83 1.73 2.42 28.22
C ASP A 83 2.79 2.00 29.26
N ILE A 84 2.37 1.35 30.35
CA ILE A 84 3.28 0.75 31.34
C ILE A 84 3.22 -0.76 31.27
N GLU A 85 4.36 -1.39 31.43
CA GLU A 85 4.47 -2.83 31.62
C GLU A 85 5.47 -3.10 32.75
N TYR A 86 5.19 -4.14 33.53
CA TYR A 86 5.97 -4.51 34.71
C TYR A 86 5.80 -6.00 34.99
N THR A 87 6.69 -6.56 35.80
CA THR A 87 6.70 -8.00 36.11
C THR A 87 5.41 -8.40 36.82
N GLY A 88 4.68 -9.36 36.25
CA GLY A 88 3.38 -9.82 36.75
C GLY A 88 2.17 -9.15 36.08
N CYS A 89 2.38 -8.21 35.17
CA CYS A 89 1.31 -7.64 34.35
C CYS A 89 1.08 -8.52 33.09
N GLU A 90 -0.15 -8.99 32.85
CA GLU A 90 -0.46 -9.79 31.66
C GLU A 90 -0.44 -8.97 30.36
N HIS A 91 -0.80 -7.68 30.44
CA HIS A 91 -0.89 -6.79 29.28
C HIS A 91 -0.42 -5.37 29.67
N ALA A 92 0.25 -4.67 28.76
CA ALA A 92 0.64 -3.27 28.98
C ALA A 92 -0.60 -2.39 29.25
N ARG A 93 -0.52 -1.54 30.28
CA ARG A 93 -1.63 -0.68 30.71
C ARG A 93 -1.42 0.74 30.23
N ARG A 94 -2.41 1.31 29.53
CA ARG A 94 -2.36 2.70 29.06
C ARG A 94 -2.45 3.70 30.21
N ILE A 95 -1.49 4.62 30.26
CA ILE A 95 -1.47 5.75 31.21
C ILE A 95 -2.11 6.98 30.56
N GLY A 96 -1.73 7.29 29.32
CA GLY A 96 -2.20 8.48 28.62
C GLY A 96 -1.43 8.72 27.33
N TYR A 97 -1.45 9.96 26.85
CA TYR A 97 -0.78 10.34 25.61
C TYR A 97 -0.14 11.72 25.70
N VAL A 98 0.85 11.96 24.85
CA VAL A 98 1.61 13.21 24.77
C VAL A 98 1.72 13.64 23.31
N ASN A 99 1.74 14.94 23.04
CA ASN A 99 1.99 15.47 21.71
C ASN A 99 3.45 15.90 21.60
N ILE A 100 4.21 15.21 20.75
CA ILE A 100 5.63 15.50 20.52
C ILE A 100 5.75 16.49 19.37
N LEU A 101 6.22 17.69 19.70
CA LEU A 101 6.49 18.77 18.77
C LEU A 101 7.82 18.54 18.05
N SER A 102 7.81 18.76 16.74
CA SER A 102 8.99 18.58 15.90
C SER A 102 9.62 19.92 15.52
N SER A 103 10.92 19.95 15.25
CA SER A 103 11.54 21.16 14.69
C SER A 103 10.94 21.46 13.31
N LYS A 104 10.88 22.74 12.91
CA LYS A 104 10.35 23.11 11.59
C LYS A 104 11.01 22.35 10.42
N ILE A 105 12.33 22.16 10.50
CA ILE A 105 13.11 21.42 9.48
C ILE A 105 12.68 19.95 9.44
N THR A 106 12.45 19.34 10.60
CA THR A 106 11.93 17.98 10.73
C THR A 106 10.55 17.86 10.08
N THR A 107 9.66 18.81 10.38
CA THR A 107 8.29 18.86 9.82
C THR A 107 8.30 18.96 8.31
N ASP A 108 9.10 19.87 7.75
CA ASP A 108 9.17 20.09 6.31
C ASP A 108 9.68 18.83 5.59
N ARG A 109 10.68 18.14 6.16
CA ARG A 109 11.20 16.87 5.61
C ARG A 109 10.18 15.75 5.69
N LEU A 110 9.52 15.58 6.83
CA LEU A 110 8.46 14.59 6.99
C LEU A 110 7.37 14.80 5.93
N TYR A 111 6.93 16.04 5.76
CA TYR A 111 5.90 16.37 4.79
C TYR A 111 6.33 16.00 3.37
N GLN A 112 7.55 16.35 2.95
CA GLN A 112 8.05 16.00 1.63
C GLN A 112 8.19 14.48 1.43
N MET A 113 8.65 13.74 2.44
CA MET A 113 8.72 12.26 2.39
C MET A 113 7.33 11.65 2.23
N LEU A 114 6.35 12.08 3.03
CA LEU A 114 4.97 11.60 2.93
C LEU A 114 4.35 11.94 1.57
N GLN A 115 4.58 13.14 1.06
CA GLN A 115 4.14 13.54 -0.29
C GLN A 115 4.75 12.64 -1.37
N TYR A 116 6.05 12.35 -1.28
CA TYR A 116 6.74 11.48 -2.23
C TYR A 116 6.21 10.05 -2.17
N ILE A 117 6.10 9.45 -0.98
CA ILE A 117 5.54 8.11 -0.79
C ILE A 117 4.14 8.02 -1.40
N CYS A 118 3.30 9.02 -1.13
CA CYS A 118 1.94 9.08 -1.69
C CYS A 118 1.88 9.29 -3.21
N LYS A 119 2.91 9.91 -3.80
CA LYS A 119 3.01 10.08 -5.26
C LYS A 119 3.31 8.74 -5.92
N VAL A 120 4.16 7.91 -5.30
CA VAL A 120 4.55 6.59 -5.81
C VAL A 120 3.42 5.58 -5.61
N ASP A 121 2.99 5.36 -4.37
CA ASP A 121 1.83 4.53 -4.05
C ASP A 121 1.13 5.02 -2.78
N THR A 122 -0.12 5.44 -2.92
CA THR A 122 -0.95 5.87 -1.80
C THR A 122 -1.16 4.79 -0.73
N LYS A 123 -1.06 3.50 -1.09
CA LYS A 123 -1.24 2.38 -0.15
C LYS A 123 -0.10 2.29 0.87
N LEU A 124 1.11 2.71 0.49
CA LEU A 124 2.29 2.68 1.36
C LEU A 124 2.25 3.73 2.47
N LEU A 125 1.34 4.70 2.40
CA LEU A 125 1.19 5.70 3.44
C LEU A 125 0.85 5.05 4.80
N HIS A 126 0.09 3.96 4.82
CA HIS A 126 -0.25 3.25 6.05
C HIS A 126 0.96 2.62 6.75
N CYS A 127 2.03 2.31 5.99
CA CYS A 127 3.29 1.83 6.55
C CYS A 127 3.97 2.90 7.44
N CYS A 128 3.64 4.18 7.26
CA CYS A 128 4.21 5.30 8.01
C CYS A 128 3.54 5.55 9.37
N PHE A 129 2.49 4.80 9.75
CA PHE A 129 1.73 5.00 11.00
C PHE A 129 1.79 3.77 11.93
N SER A 130 1.63 3.94 13.24
CA SER A 130 1.93 2.87 14.22
C SER A 130 0.93 1.70 14.20
N LYS A 131 1.46 0.49 14.46
CA LYS A 131 0.74 -0.79 14.53
C LYS A 131 -0.19 -0.90 15.75
N THR A 132 0.13 -0.26 16.87
CA THR A 132 -0.58 -0.42 18.17
C THR A 132 -2.01 0.14 18.19
N LEU A 133 -2.41 0.95 17.21
CA LEU A 133 -3.78 1.42 17.03
C LEU A 133 -4.61 0.53 16.10
N ILE A 134 -3.98 -0.11 15.12
CA ILE A 134 -4.64 -0.93 14.10
C ILE A 134 -5.20 -2.23 14.72
N ALA A 135 -4.51 -2.79 15.73
CA ALA A 135 -4.93 -4.01 16.41
C ALA A 135 -6.13 -3.82 17.36
N ALA A 136 -6.34 -2.62 17.92
CA ALA A 136 -7.46 -2.36 18.84
C ALA A 136 -8.83 -2.30 18.12
N GLY A 137 -8.84 -2.19 16.79
CA GLY A 137 -10.03 -2.08 15.95
C GLY A 137 -10.44 -3.34 15.17
N GLY A 138 -9.73 -4.47 15.34
CA GLY A 138 -10.17 -5.80 14.89
C GLY A 138 -10.61 -5.98 13.43
N SER A 139 -10.33 -5.03 12.53
CA SER A 139 -10.79 -5.05 11.14
C SER A 139 -9.60 -5.19 10.20
N ASN A 140 -9.52 -6.34 9.54
CA ASN A 140 -8.56 -6.59 8.48
C ASN A 140 -8.78 -5.61 7.32
N PHE A 141 -7.90 -4.63 7.14
CA PHE A 141 -7.59 -3.87 5.89
C PHE A 141 -8.73 -3.60 4.88
N GLU A 142 -9.86 -3.11 5.34
CA GLU A 142 -11.05 -2.85 4.50
C GLU A 142 -10.93 -1.57 3.63
N HIS A 143 -9.97 -0.68 3.93
CA HIS A 143 -9.73 0.58 3.19
C HIS A 143 -9.14 0.40 1.79
N ILE A 144 -8.26 -0.60 1.61
CA ILE A 144 -7.58 -0.87 0.34
C ILE A 144 -8.62 -1.35 -0.69
N ASP A 145 -9.60 -2.13 -0.23
CA ASP A 145 -10.67 -2.64 -1.07
C ASP A 145 -11.64 -1.54 -1.49
N LEU A 146 -11.91 -0.54 -0.65
CA LEU A 146 -12.85 0.54 -0.97
C LEU A 146 -12.33 1.49 -2.05
N GLN A 147 -11.13 2.04 -1.92
CA GLN A 147 -10.56 2.94 -2.94
C GLN A 147 -10.35 2.19 -4.26
N HIS A 148 -9.87 0.94 -4.20
CA HIS A 148 -9.73 0.08 -5.37
C HIS A 148 -11.10 -0.19 -6.02
N LYS A 149 -12.14 -0.48 -5.24
CA LYS A 149 -13.50 -0.66 -5.73
C LYS A 149 -14.03 0.61 -6.38
N LEU A 150 -13.79 1.80 -5.83
CA LEU A 150 -14.21 3.07 -6.42
C LEU A 150 -13.52 3.33 -7.77
N ILE A 151 -12.19 3.17 -7.86
CA ILE A 151 -11.46 3.32 -9.12
C ILE A 151 -11.93 2.31 -10.16
N LYS A 152 -12.12 1.05 -9.76
CA LYS A 152 -12.70 0.01 -10.64
C LYS A 152 -14.10 0.40 -11.09
N THR A 153 -14.94 0.90 -10.19
CA THR A 153 -16.30 1.38 -10.52
C THR A 153 -16.27 2.45 -11.59
N GLU A 154 -15.44 3.49 -11.41
CA GLU A 154 -15.27 4.57 -12.39
C GLU A 154 -14.84 4.01 -13.74
N SER A 155 -13.83 3.13 -13.77
CA SER A 155 -13.33 2.53 -15.02
C SER A 155 -14.39 1.71 -15.77
N ILE A 156 -15.27 1.00 -15.04
CA ILE A 156 -16.32 0.18 -15.66
C ILE A 156 -17.42 1.06 -16.24
N LEU A 157 -17.86 2.08 -15.50
CA LEU A 157 -18.84 3.04 -16.00
C LEU A 157 -18.30 3.81 -17.20
N GLN A 158 -17.03 4.22 -17.15
CA GLN A 158 -16.36 4.88 -18.26
C GLN A 158 -16.29 3.95 -19.49
N PHE A 159 -16.01 2.66 -19.32
CA PHE A 159 -16.03 1.70 -20.41
C PHE A 159 -17.41 1.59 -21.08
N ILE A 160 -18.49 1.58 -20.30
CA ILE A 160 -19.87 1.60 -20.82
C ILE A 160 -20.09 2.88 -21.63
N TRP A 161 -19.69 4.03 -21.08
CA TRP A 161 -19.89 5.34 -21.71
C TRP A 161 -19.09 5.51 -23.01
N ASP A 162 -17.83 5.09 -23.03
CA ASP A 162 -16.94 5.18 -24.19
C ASP A 162 -17.40 4.25 -25.32
N ASN A 163 -18.01 3.11 -24.98
CA ASN A 163 -18.54 2.15 -25.95
C ASN A 163 -20.05 2.31 -26.22
N LYS A 164 -20.68 3.41 -25.79
CA LYS A 164 -22.14 3.62 -25.90
C LYS A 164 -22.69 3.43 -27.31
N GLU A 165 -21.96 3.86 -28.35
CA GLU A 165 -22.41 3.69 -29.74
C GLU A 165 -22.44 2.22 -30.17
N LYS A 166 -21.50 1.40 -29.69
CA LYS A 166 -21.51 -0.06 -29.94
C LYS A 166 -22.69 -0.72 -29.23
N PHE A 167 -22.94 -0.34 -27.98
CA PHE A 167 -24.09 -0.84 -27.23
C PHE A 167 -25.42 -0.43 -27.87
N ARG A 168 -25.51 0.77 -28.45
CA ARG A 168 -26.69 1.26 -29.17
C ARG A 168 -26.92 0.55 -30.51
N THR A 169 -25.87 0.33 -31.28
CA THR A 169 -25.97 -0.26 -32.63
C THR A 169 -26.07 -1.78 -32.61
N GLN A 170 -25.46 -2.43 -31.61
CA GLN A 170 -25.37 -3.89 -31.52
C GLN A 170 -25.81 -4.43 -30.13
N PRO A 171 -27.01 -4.08 -29.60
CA PRO A 171 -27.45 -4.59 -28.29
C PRO A 171 -27.81 -6.08 -28.35
N CYS A 172 -27.74 -6.79 -27.23
CA CYS A 172 -28.23 -8.18 -27.13
C CYS A 172 -29.75 -8.17 -27.32
N LYS A 173 -30.22 -9.01 -28.24
CA LYS A 173 -31.62 -9.06 -28.68
C LYS A 173 -32.03 -10.53 -28.80
N ARG A 174 -33.24 -10.83 -28.36
CA ARG A 174 -33.94 -12.08 -28.62
C ARG A 174 -34.96 -11.84 -29.71
N ILE A 175 -34.94 -12.69 -30.73
CA ILE A 175 -35.90 -12.63 -31.82
C ILE A 175 -37.05 -13.56 -31.48
N HIS A 176 -38.28 -13.05 -31.52
CA HIS A 176 -39.49 -13.87 -31.44
C HIS A 176 -40.43 -13.54 -32.59
N THR A 177 -41.05 -14.57 -33.14
CA THR A 177 -42.06 -14.43 -34.19
C THR A 177 -43.43 -14.37 -33.55
N LYS A 178 -44.18 -13.32 -33.83
CA LYS A 178 -45.58 -13.21 -33.43
C LYS A 178 -46.46 -13.36 -34.67
N GLU A 179 -47.46 -14.22 -34.58
CA GLU A 179 -48.43 -14.39 -35.65
C GLU A 179 -49.43 -13.23 -35.60
N VAL A 180 -49.54 -12.50 -36.70
CA VAL A 180 -50.41 -11.34 -36.84
C VAL A 180 -51.22 -11.49 -38.13
N ILE A 181 -52.52 -11.26 -38.02
CA ILE A 181 -53.40 -11.21 -39.19
C ILE A 181 -53.23 -9.83 -39.83
N ARG A 182 -52.75 -9.81 -41.07
CA ARG A 182 -52.53 -8.58 -41.86
C ARG A 182 -53.19 -8.70 -43.23
N ASN A 183 -53.28 -7.57 -43.93
CA ASN A 183 -53.82 -7.58 -45.29
C ASN A 183 -52.86 -8.30 -46.24
N TYR A 184 -53.39 -9.18 -47.08
CA TYR A 184 -52.60 -9.95 -48.03
C TYR A 184 -52.12 -9.06 -49.19
N SER A 185 -50.81 -9.06 -49.42
CA SER A 185 -50.19 -8.53 -50.62
C SER A 185 -49.62 -9.67 -51.46
N PRO A 186 -49.71 -9.63 -52.81
CA PRO A 186 -49.12 -10.65 -53.69
C PRO A 186 -47.60 -10.86 -53.55
N LYS A 187 -46.91 -9.97 -52.82
CA LYS A 187 -45.47 -10.07 -52.52
C LYS A 187 -45.20 -10.79 -51.19
N ASP A 188 -46.22 -11.08 -50.41
CA ASP A 188 -46.08 -11.76 -49.13
C ASP A 188 -45.82 -13.24 -49.37
N ALA A 189 -44.79 -13.78 -48.72
CA ALA A 189 -44.55 -15.21 -48.70
C ALA A 189 -45.63 -15.88 -47.84
N ILE A 190 -46.27 -16.91 -48.41
CA ILE A 190 -47.31 -17.72 -47.74
C ILE A 190 -46.63 -18.96 -47.17
N ASP A 191 -46.71 -19.16 -45.86
CA ASP A 191 -46.17 -20.34 -45.18
C ASP A 191 -47.26 -21.36 -44.84
N ASP A 192 -46.88 -22.54 -44.33
CA ASP A 192 -47.81 -23.61 -43.99
C ASP A 192 -48.87 -23.18 -42.97
N ARG A 193 -48.51 -22.24 -42.06
CA ARG A 193 -49.42 -21.71 -41.04
C ARG A 193 -50.42 -20.72 -41.64
N SER A 194 -49.98 -19.93 -42.61
CA SER A 194 -50.86 -19.10 -43.43
C SER A 194 -51.91 -19.97 -44.12
N TYR A 195 -51.53 -21.12 -44.68
CA TYR A 195 -52.47 -22.07 -45.29
C TYR A 195 -53.40 -22.71 -44.27
N GLU A 196 -52.90 -23.16 -43.13
CA GLU A 196 -53.72 -23.74 -42.05
C GLU A 196 -54.78 -22.75 -41.54
N TRP A 197 -54.41 -21.49 -41.38
CA TRP A 197 -55.33 -20.42 -41.03
C TRP A 197 -56.37 -20.17 -42.13
N LEU A 198 -55.98 -20.17 -43.41
CA LEU A 198 -56.92 -20.04 -44.53
C LEU A 198 -57.90 -21.21 -44.60
N PHE A 199 -57.44 -22.45 -44.38
CA PHE A 199 -58.32 -23.63 -44.32
C PHE A 199 -59.26 -23.61 -43.11
N SER A 200 -58.87 -22.96 -42.03
CA SER A 200 -59.73 -22.78 -40.85
C SER A 200 -60.72 -21.62 -41.01
N ASN A 201 -60.48 -20.70 -41.97
CA ASN A 201 -61.28 -19.50 -42.22
C ASN A 201 -61.65 -19.41 -43.72
N ILE A 202 -62.30 -20.47 -44.23
CA ILE A 202 -62.70 -20.58 -45.64
C ILE A 202 -63.68 -19.46 -46.06
N ASP A 203 -64.42 -18.90 -45.10
CA ASP A 203 -65.32 -17.76 -45.28
C ASP A 203 -64.60 -16.49 -45.77
N GLN A 204 -63.30 -16.39 -45.53
CA GLN A 204 -62.47 -15.26 -45.97
C GLN A 204 -62.01 -15.39 -47.44
N LEU A 205 -62.20 -16.55 -48.06
CA LEU A 205 -61.85 -16.80 -49.45
C LEU A 205 -62.97 -16.29 -50.38
N HIS A 206 -62.61 -15.43 -51.32
CA HIS A 206 -63.50 -14.97 -52.38
C HIS A 206 -62.98 -15.37 -53.75
N SER A 207 -63.91 -15.68 -54.67
CA SER A 207 -63.54 -15.95 -56.06
C SER A 207 -63.00 -14.68 -56.69
N SER A 208 -61.79 -14.76 -57.23
CA SER A 208 -61.13 -13.64 -57.88
C SER A 208 -60.70 -14.06 -59.28
N PRO A 209 -61.03 -13.30 -60.34
CA PRO A 209 -60.61 -13.61 -61.71
C PRO A 209 -59.18 -13.13 -62.02
N SER A 210 -58.46 -12.61 -61.02
CA SER A 210 -57.11 -12.08 -61.20
C SER A 210 -56.05 -13.14 -60.84
N PRO A 211 -55.29 -13.66 -61.82
CA PRO A 211 -54.27 -14.68 -61.57
C PRO A 211 -53.17 -14.19 -60.62
N ASP A 212 -52.85 -12.90 -60.65
CA ASP A 212 -51.78 -12.28 -59.84
C ASP A 212 -52.10 -12.23 -58.33
N ARG A 213 -53.37 -12.37 -57.95
CA ARG A 213 -53.81 -12.38 -56.54
C ARG A 213 -54.30 -13.75 -56.10
N THR A 214 -54.18 -14.76 -56.96
CA THR A 214 -54.69 -16.10 -56.67
C THR A 214 -53.80 -16.79 -55.65
N ILE A 215 -54.42 -17.26 -54.56
CA ILE A 215 -53.75 -17.99 -53.48
C ILE A 215 -54.04 -19.48 -53.58
N ILE A 216 -55.29 -19.84 -53.90
CA ILE A 216 -55.72 -21.24 -54.03
C ILE A 216 -56.46 -21.41 -55.36
N LYS A 217 -56.09 -22.45 -56.11
CA LYS A 217 -56.83 -22.90 -57.29
C LYS A 217 -57.58 -24.18 -56.96
N PHE A 218 -58.89 -24.17 -57.12
CA PHE A 218 -59.74 -25.35 -56.93
C PHE A 218 -60.58 -25.59 -58.19
N PHE A 219 -60.24 -26.67 -58.90
CA PHE A 219 -60.71 -26.94 -60.27
C PHE A 219 -60.47 -25.75 -61.21
N THR A 220 -61.54 -25.14 -61.73
CA THR A 220 -61.51 -24.00 -62.66
C THR A 220 -61.69 -22.65 -61.97
N LYS A 221 -61.78 -22.63 -60.63
CA LYS A 221 -62.00 -21.40 -59.85
C LYS A 221 -60.74 -20.99 -59.10
N GLU A 222 -60.43 -19.71 -59.20
CA GLU A 222 -59.33 -19.04 -58.51
C GLU A 222 -59.87 -18.28 -57.28
N PHE A 223 -59.22 -18.49 -56.13
CA PHE A 223 -59.61 -17.90 -54.85
C PHE A 223 -58.50 -17.02 -54.29
N SER A 224 -58.90 -15.88 -53.72
CA SER A 224 -58.04 -14.90 -53.04
C SER A 224 -58.60 -14.61 -51.64
N THR A 225 -57.76 -14.06 -50.76
CA THR A 225 -58.17 -13.52 -49.45
C THR A 225 -57.73 -12.05 -49.34
N GLU A 226 -58.43 -11.27 -48.53
CA GLU A 226 -57.99 -9.92 -48.15
C GLU A 226 -57.01 -9.94 -46.97
N LYS A 227 -57.06 -10.99 -46.13
CA LYS A 227 -56.28 -11.11 -44.90
C LYS A 227 -55.57 -12.43 -44.84
N ILE A 228 -54.33 -12.42 -44.37
CA ILE A 228 -53.54 -13.63 -44.17
C ILE A 228 -52.83 -13.58 -42.82
N LEU A 229 -52.66 -14.74 -42.20
CA LEU A 229 -51.81 -14.90 -41.03
C LEU A 229 -50.35 -14.85 -41.49
N SER A 230 -49.58 -13.90 -40.97
CA SER A 230 -48.15 -13.76 -41.26
C SER A 230 -47.36 -13.72 -39.96
N ALA A 231 -46.16 -14.31 -39.97
CA ALA A 231 -45.22 -14.18 -38.87
C ALA A 231 -44.49 -12.83 -38.96
N GLU A 232 -44.70 -11.94 -37.99
CA GLU A 232 -43.91 -10.73 -37.81
C GLU A 232 -42.76 -10.99 -36.83
N VAL A 233 -41.56 -10.57 -37.22
CA VAL A 233 -40.34 -10.76 -36.44
C VAL A 233 -40.17 -9.56 -35.50
N HIS A 234 -40.30 -9.78 -34.19
CA HIS A 234 -40.05 -8.77 -33.18
C HIS A 234 -38.68 -9.00 -32.51
N GLU A 235 -37.94 -7.91 -32.35
CA GLU A 235 -36.69 -7.89 -31.60
C GLU A 235 -36.95 -7.40 -30.17
N ASP A 236 -36.55 -8.22 -29.19
CA ASP A 236 -36.70 -7.93 -27.76
C ASP A 236 -35.32 -7.74 -27.12
N THR A 237 -35.06 -6.56 -26.53
CA THR A 237 -33.83 -6.28 -25.80
C THR A 237 -33.89 -6.71 -24.33
N ASP A 238 -35.01 -7.24 -23.85
CA ASP A 238 -35.15 -7.75 -22.49
C ASP A 238 -34.52 -9.15 -22.35
N VAL A 239 -33.19 -9.17 -22.47
CA VAL A 239 -32.37 -10.38 -22.38
C VAL A 239 -31.42 -10.31 -21.19
N PHE A 240 -31.05 -11.47 -20.66
CA PHE A 240 -30.18 -11.61 -19.50
C PHE A 240 -28.93 -10.74 -19.58
N GLU A 241 -28.31 -10.65 -20.75
CA GLU A 241 -27.08 -9.90 -20.95
C GLU A 241 -27.23 -8.40 -20.65
N ASN A 242 -28.35 -7.82 -21.07
CA ASN A 242 -28.65 -6.41 -20.84
C ASN A 242 -29.11 -6.17 -19.39
N GLN A 243 -29.86 -7.13 -18.83
CA GLN A 243 -30.31 -7.09 -17.43
C GLN A 243 -29.12 -7.10 -16.46
N VAL A 244 -28.05 -7.85 -16.75
CA VAL A 244 -26.80 -7.85 -15.94
C VAL A 244 -26.16 -6.46 -15.91
N ILE A 245 -26.08 -5.78 -17.07
CA ILE A 245 -25.49 -4.43 -17.15
C ILE A 245 -26.34 -3.45 -16.34
N LEU A 246 -27.66 -3.47 -16.52
CA LEU A 246 -28.58 -2.63 -15.77
C LEU A 246 -28.49 -2.89 -14.26
N ALA A 247 -28.44 -4.16 -13.85
CA ALA A 247 -28.31 -4.56 -12.46
C ALA A 247 -27.01 -4.05 -11.82
N PHE A 248 -25.89 -4.13 -12.56
CA PHE A 248 -24.61 -3.59 -12.12
C PHE A 248 -24.68 -2.07 -11.88
N VAL A 249 -25.19 -1.30 -12.84
CA VAL A 249 -25.25 0.18 -12.70
C VAL A 249 -26.15 0.59 -11.54
N ILE A 250 -27.27 -0.11 -11.31
CA ILE A 250 -28.14 0.13 -10.15
C ILE A 250 -27.43 -0.23 -8.83
N ALA A 251 -26.71 -1.35 -8.79
CA ALA A 251 -25.93 -1.74 -7.60
C ALA A 251 -24.86 -0.69 -7.26
N VAL A 252 -24.18 -0.15 -8.27
CA VAL A 252 -23.23 0.97 -8.10
C VAL A 252 -23.92 2.20 -7.53
N LYS A 253 -25.09 2.58 -8.05
CA LYS A 253 -25.84 3.74 -7.52
C LYS A 253 -26.20 3.58 -6.05
N LYS A 254 -26.61 2.37 -5.64
CA LYS A 254 -26.90 2.03 -4.24
C LYS A 254 -25.64 2.15 -3.37
N PHE A 255 -24.55 1.51 -3.79
CA PHE A 255 -23.26 1.56 -3.11
C PHE A 255 -22.74 3.00 -2.89
N ILE A 256 -22.82 3.85 -3.91
CA ILE A 256 -22.41 5.27 -3.80
C ILE A 256 -23.31 6.06 -2.85
N SER A 257 -24.60 5.76 -2.83
CA SER A 257 -25.56 6.44 -1.96
C SER A 257 -25.32 6.07 -0.49
N GLU A 258 -25.00 4.81 -0.20
CA GLU A 258 -24.61 4.33 1.14
C GLU A 258 -23.34 5.04 1.64
N LEU A 259 -22.30 5.17 0.80
CA LEU A 259 -21.07 5.89 1.15
C LEU A 259 -21.27 7.38 1.44
N LYS A 260 -22.26 8.04 0.82
CA LYS A 260 -22.55 9.46 1.08
C LYS A 260 -23.27 9.67 2.41
N ILE A 261 -24.14 8.73 2.81
CA ILE A 261 -24.84 8.79 4.09
C ILE A 261 -23.81 8.68 5.21
N SER A 262 -22.90 7.71 5.16
CA SER A 262 -21.80 7.56 6.14
C SER A 262 -20.86 8.78 6.19
N ALA A 263 -20.65 9.47 5.07
CA ALA A 263 -19.79 10.65 4.99
C ALA A 263 -20.44 11.96 5.49
N SER A 264 -21.77 11.99 5.65
CA SER A 264 -22.50 13.19 6.08
C SER A 264 -22.55 13.34 7.60
N ASP A 265 -22.44 12.22 8.32
CA ASP A 265 -22.40 12.19 9.78
C ASP A 265 -21.03 12.63 10.33
N SER A 266 -19.95 12.37 9.58
CA SER A 266 -18.56 12.71 9.94
C SER A 266 -18.20 14.20 9.79
N GLU A 267 -18.88 14.95 8.91
CA GLU A 267 -18.60 16.37 8.66
C GLU A 267 -18.85 17.30 9.86
N LYS A 268 -19.58 16.84 10.88
CA LYS A 268 -19.82 17.60 12.12
C LYS A 268 -18.58 17.66 13.03
N ILE A 269 -17.64 16.71 12.91
CA ILE A 269 -16.48 16.59 13.81
C ILE A 269 -15.27 17.40 13.29
N SER A 270 -15.17 17.66 11.98
CA SER A 270 -13.94 18.14 11.34
C SER A 270 -13.78 19.66 11.15
N ARG A 271 -14.72 20.50 11.61
CA ARG A 271 -14.66 21.96 11.35
C ARG A 271 -13.80 22.77 12.32
N SER A 272 -13.12 22.17 13.30
CA SER A 272 -12.15 22.92 14.09
C SER A 272 -10.84 23.08 13.32
N LYS A 273 -10.71 24.16 12.53
CA LYS A 273 -9.41 24.67 12.10
C LYS A 273 -8.62 25.09 13.36
N LYS A 274 -7.95 24.15 14.02
CA LYS A 274 -6.98 24.48 15.08
C LYS A 274 -5.77 25.11 14.37
N TYR A 275 -5.62 26.41 14.58
CA TYR A 275 -4.46 27.17 14.12
C TYR A 275 -3.18 26.47 14.59
N VAL A 276 -2.20 26.31 13.68
CA VAL A 276 -0.85 25.87 14.00
C VAL A 276 -0.25 26.90 14.96
N LYS A 277 -0.18 26.58 16.25
CA LYS A 277 0.57 27.38 17.21
C LYS A 277 2.04 27.01 17.06
N ASN A 278 2.86 27.97 16.64
CA ASN A 278 4.30 27.84 16.64
C ASN A 278 4.81 28.09 18.06
N TYR A 279 5.55 27.13 18.61
CA TYR A 279 6.19 27.23 19.92
C TYR A 279 7.69 27.28 19.68
N GLU A 280 8.32 28.45 19.83
CA GLU A 280 9.80 28.60 19.86
C GLU A 280 10.58 27.83 18.77
N GLY A 281 10.06 27.79 17.53
CA GLY A 281 10.71 27.09 16.41
C GLY A 281 10.35 25.61 16.24
N PHE A 282 9.54 25.07 17.16
CA PHE A 282 8.87 23.77 17.07
C PHE A 282 7.42 23.92 16.61
N THR A 283 6.93 22.89 15.93
CA THR A 283 5.63 22.90 15.26
C THR A 283 4.86 21.64 15.60
N ASP A 284 3.57 21.80 15.87
CA ASP A 284 2.64 20.67 16.00
C ASP A 284 2.38 20.07 14.61
N ILE A 285 2.71 18.79 14.43
CA ILE A 285 2.51 18.10 13.15
C ILE A 285 1.08 17.64 12.93
N ALA A 286 0.27 17.54 13.99
CA ALA A 286 -1.08 16.99 13.88
C ALA A 286 -1.93 17.77 12.86
N PRO A 287 -1.96 19.13 12.84
CA PRO A 287 -2.65 19.89 11.80
C PRO A 287 -2.14 19.63 10.37
N TYR A 288 -0.85 19.32 10.19
CA TYR A 288 -0.28 19.02 8.87
C TYR A 288 -0.76 17.67 8.36
N ILE A 289 -0.79 16.65 9.23
CA ILE A 289 -1.36 15.33 8.91
C ILE A 289 -2.86 15.47 8.65
N GLN A 290 -3.58 16.24 9.47
CA GLN A 290 -5.00 16.54 9.24
C GLN A 290 -5.23 17.12 7.86
N ASN A 291 -4.50 18.17 7.48
CA ASN A 291 -4.64 18.79 6.17
C ASN A 291 -4.35 17.80 5.03
N PHE A 292 -3.30 16.98 5.17
CA PHE A 292 -2.97 15.94 4.20
C PHE A 292 -4.11 14.91 4.04
N VAL A 293 -4.70 14.45 5.14
CA VAL A 293 -5.87 13.54 5.15
C VAL A 293 -7.10 14.23 4.57
N PHE A 294 -7.37 15.49 4.93
CA PHE A 294 -8.48 16.27 4.38
C PHE A 294 -8.39 16.42 2.86
N GLU A 295 -7.19 16.66 2.32
CA GLU A 295 -7.00 16.68 0.87
C GLU A 295 -7.35 15.34 0.22
N LYS A 296 -7.05 14.21 0.88
CA LYS A 296 -7.39 12.87 0.39
C LYS A 296 -8.88 12.59 0.45
N ILE A 297 -9.54 12.91 1.56
CA ILE A 297 -10.99 12.83 1.72
C ILE A 297 -11.67 13.67 0.63
N SER A 298 -11.19 14.90 0.40
CA SER A 298 -11.70 15.78 -0.65
C SER A 298 -11.55 15.18 -2.05
N LYS A 299 -10.37 14.60 -2.38
CA LYS A 299 -10.15 13.89 -3.65
C LYS A 299 -11.09 12.69 -3.81
N ARG A 300 -11.34 11.94 -2.73
CA ARG A 300 -12.29 10.81 -2.72
C ARG A 300 -13.73 11.28 -2.91
N LYS A 301 -14.16 12.36 -2.24
CA LYS A 301 -15.48 12.98 -2.45
C LYS A 301 -15.66 13.41 -3.91
N ASN A 302 -14.63 13.98 -4.52
CA ASN A 302 -14.65 14.30 -5.95
C ASN A 302 -14.81 13.06 -6.83
N LEU A 303 -14.08 11.98 -6.54
CA LEU A 303 -14.23 10.69 -7.24
C LEU A 303 -15.65 10.13 -7.12
N ILE A 304 -16.22 10.12 -5.91
CA ILE A 304 -17.58 9.67 -5.64
C ILE A 304 -18.60 10.49 -6.47
N ASN A 305 -18.47 11.81 -6.51
CA ASN A 305 -19.34 12.68 -7.29
C ASN A 305 -19.21 12.44 -8.81
N ARG A 306 -17.99 12.17 -9.31
CA ARG A 306 -17.79 11.79 -10.73
C ARG A 306 -18.46 10.47 -11.07
N ILE A 307 -18.29 9.45 -10.21
CA ILE A 307 -18.91 8.14 -10.38
C ILE A 307 -20.43 8.27 -10.43
N GLU A 308 -21.02 9.07 -9.53
CA GLU A 308 -22.46 9.31 -9.50
C GLU A 308 -22.97 9.95 -10.80
N ALA A 309 -22.30 11.00 -11.28
CA ALA A 309 -22.66 11.67 -12.53
C ALA A 309 -22.55 10.74 -13.75
N LEU A 310 -21.50 9.90 -13.81
CA LEU A 310 -21.33 8.88 -14.84
C LEU A 310 -22.41 7.79 -14.75
N CYS A 311 -22.73 7.36 -13.53
CA CYS A 311 -23.77 6.36 -13.26
C CYS A 311 -25.14 6.85 -13.75
N ASP A 312 -25.52 8.08 -13.42
CA ASP A 312 -26.78 8.67 -13.90
C ASP A 312 -26.83 8.81 -15.42
N SER A 313 -25.70 9.14 -16.04
CA SER A 313 -25.57 9.20 -17.50
C SER A 313 -25.74 7.82 -18.15
N CYS A 314 -25.13 6.78 -17.57
CA CYS A 314 -25.27 5.39 -18.02
C CYS A 314 -26.71 4.88 -17.85
N LEU A 315 -27.36 5.16 -16.72
CA LEU A 315 -28.76 4.77 -16.50
C LEU A 315 -29.70 5.41 -17.53
N LYS A 316 -29.56 6.72 -17.77
CA LYS A 316 -30.35 7.42 -18.81
C LYS A 316 -30.14 6.82 -20.20
N PHE A 317 -28.90 6.45 -20.53
CA PHE A 317 -28.58 5.79 -21.79
C PHE A 317 -29.23 4.40 -21.90
N LEU A 318 -29.09 3.55 -20.88
CA LEU A 318 -29.64 2.19 -20.88
C LEU A 318 -31.16 2.20 -21.00
N TYR A 319 -31.87 3.02 -20.20
CA TYR A 319 -33.33 3.09 -20.28
C TYR A 319 -33.85 3.59 -21.63
N LYS A 320 -33.09 4.45 -22.32
CA LYS A 320 -33.49 5.01 -23.61
C LYS A 320 -33.22 4.07 -24.80
N PHE A 321 -32.08 3.39 -24.81
CA PHE A 321 -31.60 2.67 -26.00
C PHE A 321 -31.55 1.15 -25.83
N ILE A 322 -31.60 0.64 -24.60
CA ILE A 322 -31.57 -0.81 -24.29
C ILE A 322 -32.61 -1.11 -23.20
N PRO A 323 -33.91 -0.93 -23.50
CA PRO A 323 -34.94 -1.18 -22.51
C PRO A 323 -34.94 -2.66 -22.12
N CYS A 324 -34.78 -2.93 -20.83
CA CYS A 324 -34.84 -4.27 -20.25
C CYS A 324 -35.36 -4.19 -18.81
N SER A 325 -35.93 -5.29 -18.33
CA SER A 325 -36.50 -5.41 -17.00
C SER A 325 -35.39 -5.52 -15.94
N TYR A 326 -35.55 -4.86 -14.80
CA TYR A 326 -34.59 -4.99 -13.72
C TYR A 326 -34.64 -6.38 -13.07
N ARG A 327 -33.49 -7.04 -12.96
CA ARG A 327 -33.34 -8.31 -12.24
C ARG A 327 -32.28 -8.18 -11.15
N ASN A 328 -32.74 -8.20 -9.90
CA ASN A 328 -31.89 -8.03 -8.72
C ASN A 328 -30.78 -9.09 -8.67
N ASN A 329 -29.57 -8.70 -8.25
CA ASN A 329 -28.41 -9.57 -8.06
C ASN A 329 -28.03 -10.46 -9.26
N SER A 330 -28.17 -9.95 -10.48
CA SER A 330 -27.76 -10.67 -11.69
C SER A 330 -26.24 -10.63 -11.86
N ARG A 331 -25.54 -11.69 -11.44
CA ARG A 331 -24.10 -11.84 -11.71
C ARG A 331 -23.84 -12.17 -13.19
N PRO A 332 -22.76 -11.64 -13.78
CA PRO A 332 -22.40 -11.92 -15.17
C PRO A 332 -22.12 -13.41 -15.36
N ARG A 333 -22.72 -14.00 -16.39
CA ARG A 333 -22.40 -15.35 -16.89
C ARG A 333 -22.08 -15.22 -18.37
N VAL A 334 -20.98 -15.81 -18.81
CA VAL A 334 -20.57 -15.75 -20.22
C VAL A 334 -21.51 -16.63 -21.05
N THR A 335 -22.45 -16.01 -21.76
CA THR A 335 -23.37 -16.69 -22.68
C THR A 335 -22.86 -16.66 -24.12
N GLN A 336 -23.48 -17.43 -25.01
CA GLN A 336 -23.14 -17.39 -26.44
C GLN A 336 -23.36 -16.00 -27.06
N TYR A 337 -24.33 -15.22 -26.55
CA TYR A 337 -24.57 -13.84 -27.01
C TYR A 337 -23.43 -12.90 -26.60
N VAL A 338 -22.88 -13.08 -25.39
CA VAL A 338 -21.73 -12.32 -24.89
C VAL A 338 -20.47 -12.65 -25.67
N VAL A 339 -20.19 -13.94 -25.93
CA VAL A 339 -18.98 -14.38 -26.65
C VAL A 339 -18.93 -13.81 -28.07
N LYS A 340 -20.08 -13.72 -28.74
CA LYS A 340 -20.18 -13.16 -30.10
C LYS A 340 -19.85 -11.67 -30.18
N ARG A 341 -19.80 -10.95 -29.05
CA ARG A 341 -19.61 -9.49 -29.02
C ARG A 341 -18.53 -9.09 -28.03
N ALA A 342 -17.38 -8.69 -28.55
CA ALA A 342 -16.21 -8.33 -27.76
C ALA A 342 -16.48 -7.30 -26.65
N HIS A 343 -17.32 -6.29 -26.92
CA HIS A 343 -17.65 -5.24 -25.95
C HIS A 343 -18.49 -5.75 -24.77
N TYR A 344 -19.38 -6.73 -24.98
CA TYR A 344 -20.08 -7.41 -23.89
C TYR A 344 -19.15 -8.32 -23.10
N LEU A 345 -18.32 -9.11 -23.80
CA LEU A 345 -17.38 -10.02 -23.15
C LEU A 345 -16.40 -9.29 -22.22
N GLN A 346 -15.84 -8.17 -22.68
CA GLN A 346 -14.94 -7.35 -21.87
C GLN A 346 -15.66 -6.75 -20.67
N LEU A 347 -16.86 -6.19 -20.88
CA LEU A 347 -17.65 -5.63 -19.79
C LEU A 347 -18.02 -6.69 -18.73
N PHE A 348 -18.40 -7.90 -19.16
CA PHE A 348 -18.76 -8.99 -18.25
C PHE A 348 -17.61 -9.40 -17.33
N LYS A 349 -16.38 -9.50 -17.88
CA LYS A 349 -15.19 -9.77 -17.09
C LYS A 349 -14.92 -8.68 -16.05
N LEU A 350 -15.12 -7.41 -16.43
CA LEU A 350 -14.91 -6.28 -15.53
C LEU A 350 -15.97 -6.23 -14.41
N ILE A 351 -17.24 -6.45 -14.75
CA ILE A 351 -18.34 -6.51 -13.77
C ILE A 351 -18.12 -7.67 -12.78
N ASP A 352 -17.69 -8.84 -13.26
CA ASP A 352 -17.41 -9.98 -12.39
C ASP A 352 -16.31 -9.66 -11.38
N GLY A 353 -15.21 -9.06 -11.86
CA GLY A 353 -14.12 -8.58 -11.01
C GLY A 353 -14.59 -7.59 -9.93
N TRP A 354 -15.57 -6.73 -10.25
CA TRP A 354 -16.12 -5.77 -9.28
C TRP A 354 -16.91 -6.46 -8.15
N TRP A 355 -17.72 -7.47 -8.47
CA TRP A 355 -18.51 -8.21 -7.46
C TRP A 355 -17.65 -9.02 -6.48
N ASN A 356 -16.42 -9.35 -6.87
CA ASN A 356 -15.48 -10.08 -6.03
C ASN A 356 -14.71 -9.17 -5.06
N ILE A 357 -14.80 -7.85 -5.20
CA ILE A 357 -14.18 -6.90 -4.27
C ILE A 357 -15.10 -6.71 -3.06
N LYS A 358 -14.67 -7.23 -1.90
CA LYS A 358 -15.32 -7.02 -0.61
C LYS A 358 -14.91 -5.65 -0.06
N ALA A 359 -15.71 -4.62 -0.30
CA ALA A 359 -15.57 -3.38 0.45
C ALA A 359 -16.54 -3.47 1.62
N SER A 360 -16.01 -3.59 2.84
CA SER A 360 -16.80 -3.55 4.06
C SER A 360 -17.24 -2.13 4.40
N ASP A 361 -18.26 -2.03 5.23
CA ASP A 361 -18.81 -0.77 5.73
C ASP A 361 -17.83 -0.09 6.70
N PHE A 362 -16.96 0.78 6.19
CA PHE A 362 -16.11 1.63 7.03
C PHE A 362 -16.71 3.03 7.17
N SER A 363 -16.92 3.45 8.42
CA SER A 363 -17.24 4.84 8.77
C SER A 363 -15.98 5.71 8.67
N GLU A 364 -16.11 6.88 8.05
CA GLU A 364 -15.02 7.84 7.82
C GLU A 364 -14.42 8.41 9.14
N ASP A 365 -15.12 8.23 10.27
CA ASP A 365 -14.73 8.76 11.58
C ASP A 365 -13.48 8.08 12.17
N ASN A 366 -13.30 6.78 11.90
CA ASN A 366 -12.16 6.03 12.46
C ASN A 366 -10.84 6.34 11.72
N GLU A 367 -10.87 6.70 10.42
CA GLU A 367 -9.65 7.03 9.65
C GLU A 367 -8.94 8.27 10.22
N LEU A 368 -9.70 9.33 10.54
CA LEU A 368 -9.14 10.60 10.98
C LEU A 368 -8.55 10.47 12.39
N GLU A 369 -9.26 9.81 13.31
CA GLU A 369 -8.73 9.59 14.66
C GLU A 369 -7.48 8.70 14.62
N HIS A 370 -7.50 7.53 13.96
CA HIS A 370 -6.34 6.63 13.97
C HIS A 370 -5.11 7.19 13.24
N LEU A 371 -5.27 7.96 12.15
CA LEU A 371 -4.15 8.62 11.46
C LEU A 371 -3.58 9.80 12.24
N LEU A 372 -4.36 10.42 13.11
CA LEU A 372 -3.90 11.53 13.97
C LEU A 372 -3.02 11.07 15.13
N TYR A 373 -3.14 9.80 15.51
CA TYR A 373 -2.64 9.32 16.79
C TYR A 373 -1.35 8.50 16.74
N SER A 374 -0.60 8.44 15.62
CA SER A 374 0.80 7.95 15.63
C SER A 374 1.47 7.95 14.24
N VAL A 375 2.29 8.95 13.93
CA VAL A 375 3.36 8.72 12.95
C VAL A 375 4.33 7.71 13.56
N GLN A 376 4.85 6.76 12.78
CA GLN A 376 6.00 5.97 13.22
C GLN A 376 7.20 6.87 13.47
N SER A 377 8.32 6.31 13.94
CA SER A 377 9.56 7.07 13.99
C SER A 377 9.91 7.60 12.59
N LEU A 378 10.49 8.79 12.54
CA LEU A 378 10.97 9.38 11.29
C LEU A 378 12.02 8.50 10.61
N ASP A 379 12.75 7.69 11.38
CA ASP A 379 13.65 6.67 10.85
C ASP A 379 12.89 5.67 9.95
N LYS A 380 11.73 5.16 10.36
CA LYS A 380 10.92 4.23 9.55
C LYS A 380 10.32 4.88 8.30
N VAL A 381 9.82 6.11 8.43
CA VAL A 381 9.33 6.87 7.27
C VAL A 381 10.46 7.13 6.27
N TYR A 382 11.66 7.43 6.79
CA TYR A 382 12.84 7.66 5.98
C TYR A 382 13.37 6.39 5.31
N GLU A 383 13.34 5.25 6.01
CA GLU A 383 13.63 3.94 5.41
C GLU A 383 12.72 3.74 4.19
N LEU A 384 11.40 3.75 4.34
CA LEU A 384 10.48 3.57 3.22
C LEU A 384 10.72 4.57 2.07
N TYR A 385 11.03 5.82 2.40
CA TYR A 385 11.41 6.83 1.39
C TYR A 385 12.68 6.44 0.61
N VAL A 386 13.72 5.91 1.28
CA VAL A 386 14.95 5.43 0.66
C VAL A 386 14.66 4.23 -0.25
N LEU A 387 13.84 3.26 0.18
CA LEU A 387 13.43 2.12 -0.65
C LEU A 387 12.83 2.59 -1.98
N LEU A 388 11.84 3.47 -1.91
CA LEU A 388 11.18 4.01 -3.09
C LEU A 388 12.14 4.80 -3.99
N SER A 389 13.07 5.55 -3.38
CA SER A 389 14.11 6.29 -4.11
C SER A 389 15.08 5.35 -4.84
N LEU A 390 15.43 4.21 -4.26
CA LEU A 390 16.25 3.17 -4.90
C LEU A 390 15.52 2.55 -6.10
N LEU A 391 14.25 2.21 -5.93
CA LEU A 391 13.43 1.62 -7.00
C LEU A 391 13.21 2.60 -8.16
N GLU A 392 12.89 3.87 -7.85
CA GLU A 392 12.77 4.92 -8.88
C GLU A 392 14.10 5.09 -9.60
N SER A 393 15.23 5.18 -8.87
CA SER A 393 16.56 5.32 -9.45
C SER A 393 16.97 4.13 -10.34
N ALA A 394 16.60 2.91 -9.96
CA ALA A 394 16.84 1.72 -10.78
C ALA A 394 16.02 1.75 -12.08
N ALA A 395 14.73 2.11 -12.01
CA ALA A 395 13.90 2.30 -13.19
C ALA A 395 14.45 3.38 -14.12
N ASP A 396 14.97 4.46 -13.54
CA ASP A 396 15.63 5.59 -14.21
C ASP A 396 16.94 5.22 -14.93
N LEU A 397 17.57 4.10 -14.52
CA LEU A 397 18.75 3.50 -15.16
C LEU A 397 18.37 2.45 -16.21
N GLY A 398 17.08 2.21 -16.43
CA GLY A 398 16.57 1.25 -17.42
C GLY A 398 16.34 -0.16 -16.89
N TYR A 399 16.36 -0.37 -15.57
CA TYR A 399 15.95 -1.65 -14.99
C TYR A 399 14.43 -1.78 -15.01
N SER A 400 13.94 -2.96 -15.36
CA SER A 400 12.53 -3.32 -15.29
C SER A 400 12.26 -4.15 -14.05
N LEU A 401 11.16 -3.86 -13.36
CA LEU A 401 10.71 -4.63 -12.20
C LEU A 401 10.12 -5.96 -12.70
N ASP A 402 10.80 -7.06 -12.39
CA ASP A 402 10.46 -8.43 -12.80
C ASP A 402 9.51 -9.10 -11.81
N ALA A 403 9.81 -8.97 -10.51
CA ALA A 403 9.00 -9.56 -9.44
C ALA A 403 9.03 -8.73 -8.17
N THR A 404 7.94 -8.79 -7.41
CA THR A 404 7.82 -8.28 -6.05
C THR A 404 7.10 -9.30 -5.20
N SER A 405 7.62 -9.61 -4.02
CA SER A 405 6.95 -10.51 -3.08
C SER A 405 7.22 -10.14 -1.63
N TYR A 406 6.44 -10.75 -0.74
CA TYR A 406 6.57 -10.60 0.70
C TYR A 406 7.09 -11.93 1.25
N LEU A 407 8.30 -11.90 1.79
CA LEU A 407 9.01 -13.03 2.34
C LEU A 407 8.85 -13.05 3.85
N ASP A 408 8.41 -14.17 4.40
CA ASP A 408 8.35 -14.36 5.85
C ASP A 408 9.74 -14.75 6.37
N PHE A 409 10.53 -13.75 6.77
CA PHE A 409 11.86 -13.96 7.35
C PHE A 409 11.81 -14.48 8.78
N LEU A 410 10.65 -14.41 9.46
CA LEU A 410 10.51 -14.84 10.86
C LEU A 410 10.29 -16.33 10.95
N SER A 411 9.31 -16.89 10.23
CA SER A 411 9.05 -18.34 10.29
C SER A 411 10.00 -19.14 9.40
N LYS A 412 10.54 -18.52 8.34
CA LYS A 412 11.45 -19.16 7.40
C LYS A 412 12.74 -18.34 7.30
N PRO A 413 13.89 -18.88 7.75
CA PRO A 413 15.13 -18.12 7.88
C PRO A 413 15.75 -17.68 6.55
N SER A 414 15.38 -18.35 5.47
CA SER A 414 16.08 -18.26 4.20
C SER A 414 15.59 -17.06 3.41
N MET A 415 16.53 -16.27 2.89
CA MET A 415 16.28 -15.18 1.95
C MET A 415 16.04 -15.70 0.51
N ASN A 416 15.11 -16.62 0.32
CA ASN A 416 14.75 -17.14 -1.00
C ASN A 416 13.24 -17.10 -1.26
N VAL A 417 12.87 -17.30 -2.53
CA VAL A 417 11.49 -17.24 -3.02
C VAL A 417 10.57 -18.28 -2.35
N ASN A 418 11.14 -19.34 -1.75
CA ASN A 418 10.35 -20.36 -1.04
C ASN A 418 9.79 -19.85 0.30
N SER A 419 10.22 -18.66 0.73
CA SER A 419 9.74 -17.96 1.91
C SER A 419 8.55 -17.04 1.65
N GLU A 420 7.96 -17.06 0.44
CA GLU A 420 6.79 -16.23 0.12
C GLU A 420 5.59 -16.51 1.04
N ALA A 421 4.95 -15.42 1.47
CA ALA A 421 3.75 -15.39 2.28
C ALA A 421 2.78 -14.31 1.77
N GLU A 422 1.54 -14.34 2.26
CA GLU A 422 0.57 -13.29 1.96
C GLU A 422 1.02 -11.98 2.62
N ARG A 423 1.17 -10.92 1.81
CA ARG A 423 1.61 -9.60 2.30
C ARG A 423 0.56 -9.00 3.25
N PRO A 424 0.92 -8.62 4.49
CA PRO A 424 0.05 -7.85 5.36
C PRO A 424 -0.32 -6.49 4.74
N GLY A 425 -1.55 -6.03 4.93
CA GLY A 425 -2.04 -4.81 4.29
C GLY A 425 -1.29 -3.52 4.68
N ASN A 426 -0.67 -3.50 5.87
CA ASN A 426 0.11 -2.38 6.45
C ASN A 426 1.62 -2.47 6.18
N GLU A 427 2.10 -3.44 5.41
CA GLU A 427 3.53 -3.60 5.17
C GLU A 427 3.87 -3.43 3.69
N ALA A 428 5.04 -2.88 3.40
CA ALA A 428 5.58 -2.88 2.05
C ALA A 428 5.94 -4.31 1.63
N PHE A 429 6.05 -4.55 0.32
CA PHE A 429 6.80 -5.73 -0.12
C PHE A 429 8.24 -5.62 0.40
N ASN A 430 8.82 -6.75 0.77
CA ASN A 430 10.17 -6.78 1.34
C ASN A 430 11.19 -7.44 0.40
N TYR A 431 10.77 -7.85 -0.79
CA TYR A 431 11.62 -8.36 -1.85
C TYR A 431 11.25 -7.74 -3.21
N TYR A 432 12.27 -7.24 -3.90
CA TYR A 432 12.16 -6.65 -5.23
C TYR A 432 13.23 -7.22 -6.14
N LYS A 433 12.82 -7.71 -7.31
CA LYS A 433 13.72 -8.23 -8.34
C LYS A 433 13.64 -7.36 -9.60
N LEU A 434 14.77 -6.83 -10.01
CA LEU A 434 14.93 -5.91 -11.11
C LEU A 434 15.89 -6.53 -12.15
N ASN A 435 15.53 -6.45 -13.43
CA ASN A 435 16.35 -6.98 -14.52
C ASN A 435 16.68 -5.90 -15.56
N GLN A 436 17.91 -5.90 -16.05
CA GLN A 436 18.37 -5.16 -17.22
C GLN A 436 19.31 -6.04 -18.06
N GLY A 437 18.75 -6.72 -19.06
CA GLY A 437 19.51 -7.70 -19.85
C GLY A 437 20.07 -8.81 -18.97
N ASP A 438 21.40 -8.93 -18.96
CA ASP A 438 22.13 -9.96 -18.20
C ASP A 438 22.42 -9.58 -16.74
N LEU A 439 22.13 -8.34 -16.35
CA LEU A 439 22.24 -7.88 -14.97
C LEU A 439 20.92 -8.03 -14.24
N GLN A 440 21.00 -8.58 -13.03
CA GLN A 440 19.87 -8.72 -12.11
C GLN A 440 20.23 -8.06 -10.78
N VAL A 441 19.31 -7.26 -10.26
CA VAL A 441 19.43 -6.61 -8.95
C VAL A 441 18.29 -7.09 -8.08
N GLU A 442 18.62 -7.61 -6.90
CA GLU A 442 17.64 -7.98 -5.88
C GLU A 442 17.81 -7.04 -4.69
N ILE A 443 16.69 -6.46 -4.23
CA ILE A 443 16.65 -5.59 -3.06
C ILE A 443 15.75 -6.27 -2.02
N TYR A 444 16.34 -6.56 -0.86
CA TYR A 444 15.63 -7.05 0.31
C TYR A 444 15.50 -5.88 1.30
N TYR A 445 14.28 -5.63 1.78
CA TYR A 445 13.96 -4.59 2.75
C TYR A 445 13.67 -5.21 4.12
N GLU A 446 14.35 -4.73 5.16
CA GLU A 446 14.32 -5.29 6.52
C GLU A 446 14.49 -6.83 6.62
N PRO A 447 15.44 -7.46 5.89
CA PRO A 447 15.65 -8.91 5.99
C PRO A 447 16.17 -9.30 7.37
N ILE A 448 15.77 -10.48 7.84
CA ILE A 448 16.32 -11.06 9.09
C ILE A 448 17.47 -11.98 8.75
N ILE A 449 18.63 -11.71 9.34
CA ILE A 449 19.84 -12.51 9.20
C ILE A 449 20.07 -13.29 10.47
N TYR A 450 20.31 -14.58 10.28
CA TYR A 450 20.51 -15.56 11.35
C TYR A 450 22.00 -15.89 11.55
N PRO A 451 22.38 -16.43 12.71
CA PRO A 451 23.65 -17.15 12.86
C PRO A 451 23.75 -18.33 11.89
N LEU A 452 24.95 -18.88 11.71
CA LEU A 452 25.14 -20.09 10.91
C LEU A 452 24.30 -21.26 11.44
N TYR A 453 23.62 -21.99 10.54
CA TYR A 453 22.76 -23.14 10.81
C TYR A 453 22.92 -24.25 9.76
N ASP A 454 22.51 -25.49 10.08
CA ASP A 454 22.88 -26.72 9.35
C ASP A 454 22.34 -26.85 7.91
N ASP A 455 21.27 -26.11 7.57
CA ASP A 455 20.61 -26.15 6.24
C ASP A 455 20.77 -24.84 5.44
N MET A 456 21.77 -24.03 5.78
CA MET A 456 21.98 -22.73 5.13
C MET A 456 22.33 -22.88 3.64
N HIS A 457 21.66 -22.10 2.79
CA HIS A 457 21.88 -22.18 1.35
C HIS A 457 23.21 -21.53 0.91
N ASP A 458 23.68 -21.93 -0.27
CA ASP A 458 24.82 -21.27 -0.91
C ASP A 458 24.48 -19.80 -1.19
N ARG A 459 25.46 -18.91 -0.99
CA ARG A 459 25.32 -17.44 -1.14
C ARG A 459 24.32 -16.79 -0.16
N GLU A 460 23.93 -17.47 0.91
CA GLU A 460 23.11 -16.91 1.98
C GLU A 460 23.96 -16.12 2.98
N LEU A 461 23.40 -15.07 3.59
CA LEU A 461 24.10 -14.27 4.58
C LEU A 461 23.93 -14.84 5.98
N TYR A 462 24.99 -14.77 6.78
CA TYR A 462 24.94 -15.19 8.18
C TYR A 462 25.79 -14.33 9.11
N ILE A 463 25.48 -14.41 10.40
CA ILE A 463 26.15 -13.68 11.47
C ILE A 463 27.31 -14.50 12.07
N LEU A 464 28.46 -13.85 12.26
CA LEU A 464 29.68 -14.47 12.80
C LEU A 464 29.90 -14.33 14.31
N ASP A 465 29.28 -13.36 14.98
CA ASP A 465 29.59 -13.03 16.38
C ASP A 465 28.78 -13.87 17.39
N LYS A 466 28.12 -14.92 16.92
CA LYS A 466 27.33 -15.87 17.71
C LYS A 466 27.77 -17.29 17.38
N ILE A 467 27.82 -18.13 18.42
CA ILE A 467 28.18 -19.55 18.28
C ILE A 467 27.17 -20.21 17.32
N PRO A 468 27.61 -21.00 16.32
CA PRO A 468 26.73 -21.79 15.48
C PRO A 468 25.77 -22.60 16.35
N ASN A 469 24.48 -22.52 16.07
CA ASN A 469 23.49 -23.30 16.80
C ASN A 469 23.11 -24.49 15.92
N GLU A 470 23.38 -25.70 16.40
CA GLU A 470 22.98 -26.98 15.75
C GLU A 470 21.45 -27.21 15.76
N SER A 471 20.68 -26.16 16.09
CA SER A 471 19.22 -26.19 16.08
C SER A 471 18.72 -25.77 14.70
N SER A 472 17.63 -26.40 14.24
CA SER A 472 16.93 -25.95 13.04
C SER A 472 16.54 -24.47 13.18
N ALA A 473 16.53 -23.77 12.06
CA ALA A 473 16.33 -22.33 12.06
C ALA A 473 14.96 -21.89 12.62
N GLU A 474 13.94 -22.75 12.56
CA GLU A 474 12.65 -22.54 13.23
C GLU A 474 12.80 -22.32 14.75
N LYS A 475 13.78 -22.98 15.40
CA LYS A 475 14.06 -22.83 16.84
C LYS A 475 14.88 -21.59 17.17
N LEU A 476 15.57 -21.01 16.19
CA LEU A 476 16.41 -19.81 16.36
C LEU A 476 15.60 -18.50 16.45
N THR A 477 14.36 -18.51 15.94
CA THR A 477 13.40 -17.38 15.92
C THR A 477 13.11 -16.80 17.31
N ASN A 478 13.14 -17.64 18.36
CA ASN A 478 12.91 -17.23 19.75
C ASN A 478 14.18 -16.81 20.50
N SER A 479 15.36 -16.93 19.88
CA SER A 479 16.63 -16.52 20.48
C SER A 479 17.00 -15.12 19.99
N LYS A 480 17.27 -14.19 20.91
CA LYS A 480 17.59 -12.76 20.66
C LYS A 480 18.95 -12.54 19.93
N THR A 481 19.24 -13.28 18.86
CA THR A 481 20.55 -13.33 18.19
C THR A 481 20.50 -13.06 16.69
N ILE A 482 19.44 -12.39 16.21
CA ILE A 482 19.26 -12.01 14.80
C ILE A 482 19.76 -10.58 14.52
N ARG A 483 19.99 -10.26 13.25
CA ARG A 483 20.23 -8.88 12.77
C ARG A 483 19.30 -8.53 11.62
N THR A 484 18.81 -7.30 11.64
CA THR A 484 17.95 -6.74 10.61
C THR A 484 18.61 -5.50 10.02
N PRO A 485 19.44 -5.63 8.95
CA PRO A 485 19.83 -4.46 8.17
C PRO A 485 18.61 -3.84 7.48
N ASP A 486 18.64 -2.55 7.21
CA ASP A 486 17.52 -1.88 6.53
C ASP A 486 17.40 -2.38 5.09
N TYR A 487 18.52 -2.60 4.41
CA TYR A 487 18.58 -3.14 3.04
C TYR A 487 19.73 -4.11 2.81
N ILE A 488 19.45 -5.13 1.99
CA ILE A 488 20.46 -5.95 1.33
C ILE A 488 20.25 -5.83 -0.18
N ILE A 489 21.31 -5.44 -0.90
CA ILE A 489 21.30 -5.31 -2.35
C ILE A 489 22.22 -6.39 -2.92
N LYS A 490 21.67 -7.31 -3.70
CA LYS A 490 22.43 -8.33 -4.42
C LYS A 490 22.48 -7.97 -5.90
N VAL A 491 23.68 -7.92 -6.48
CA VAL A 491 23.88 -7.70 -7.92
C VAL A 491 24.44 -8.97 -8.53
N LYS A 492 23.69 -9.55 -9.46
CA LYS A 492 24.02 -10.80 -10.16
C LYS A 492 24.30 -10.49 -11.63
N ASP A 493 25.49 -10.86 -12.08
CA ASP A 493 25.86 -10.87 -13.50
C ASP A 493 25.72 -12.29 -14.04
N LYS A 494 24.73 -12.50 -14.92
CA LYS A 494 24.41 -13.82 -15.48
C LYS A 494 25.46 -14.33 -16.45
N ILE A 495 26.23 -13.44 -17.09
CA ILE A 495 27.30 -13.83 -18.02
C ILE A 495 28.51 -14.31 -17.23
N ARG A 496 28.92 -13.53 -16.21
CA ARG A 496 30.12 -13.82 -15.42
C ARG A 496 29.89 -14.82 -14.30
N MET A 497 28.62 -15.13 -14.00
CA MET A 497 28.21 -15.98 -12.89
C MET A 497 28.74 -15.46 -11.54
N THR A 498 28.79 -14.12 -11.41
CA THR A 498 29.21 -13.43 -10.19
C THR A 498 28.02 -12.84 -9.46
N GLU A 499 28.04 -12.92 -8.13
CA GLU A 499 27.06 -12.30 -7.25
C GLU A 499 27.81 -11.47 -6.22
N GLN A 500 27.43 -10.20 -6.10
CA GLN A 500 27.94 -9.28 -5.10
C GLN A 500 26.83 -8.88 -4.14
N VAL A 501 27.20 -8.71 -2.88
CA VAL A 501 26.27 -8.48 -1.78
C VAL A 501 26.66 -7.23 -1.01
N TYR A 502 25.74 -6.26 -0.99
CA TYR A 502 25.91 -4.97 -0.35
C TYR A 502 24.89 -4.78 0.77
N VAL A 503 25.30 -4.16 1.87
CA VAL A 503 24.42 -3.76 2.96
C VAL A 503 24.25 -2.25 2.93
N LEU A 504 23.01 -1.77 2.97
CA LEU A 504 22.70 -0.34 3.07
C LEU A 504 21.82 -0.11 4.29
N ASP A 505 22.23 0.84 5.13
CA ASP A 505 21.56 1.17 6.40
C ASP A 505 21.07 2.62 6.33
N ALA A 506 19.76 2.83 6.38
CA ALA A 506 19.17 4.15 6.30
C ALA A 506 19.19 4.83 7.67
N LYS A 507 19.65 6.08 7.72
CA LYS A 507 19.70 6.86 8.97
C LYS A 507 19.11 8.24 8.79
N PHE A 508 18.01 8.52 9.48
CA PHE A 508 17.45 9.87 9.57
C PHE A 508 18.32 10.71 10.51
N SER A 509 19.48 11.12 10.01
CA SER A 509 20.47 11.86 10.79
C SER A 509 21.36 12.76 9.94
N SER A 510 22.23 13.51 10.60
CA SER A 510 23.22 14.36 9.92
C SER A 510 24.45 13.56 9.49
N TYR A 511 25.12 14.02 8.44
CA TYR A 511 26.38 13.46 7.92
C TYR A 511 27.39 13.19 9.04
N GLU A 512 27.62 14.18 9.92
CA GLU A 512 28.58 14.07 11.03
C GLU A 512 28.17 13.01 12.04
N THR A 513 26.89 12.93 12.37
CA THR A 513 26.37 11.92 13.32
C THR A 513 26.56 10.52 12.74
N VAL A 514 26.22 10.32 11.46
CA VAL A 514 26.41 9.02 10.82
C VAL A 514 27.89 8.66 10.74
N LEU A 515 28.74 9.59 10.31
CA LEU A 515 30.18 9.38 10.15
C LEU A 515 30.91 9.07 11.46
N TYR A 516 30.61 9.81 12.53
CA TYR A 516 31.39 9.76 13.77
C TYR A 516 30.75 8.94 14.89
N GLN A 517 29.43 8.70 14.84
CA GLN A 517 28.72 7.99 15.92
C GLN A 517 28.10 6.67 15.48
N ARG A 518 27.70 6.52 14.20
CA ARG A 518 27.00 5.31 13.72
C ARG A 518 27.93 4.37 12.95
N LEU A 519 28.75 4.90 12.05
CA LEU A 519 29.64 4.12 11.20
C LEU A 519 30.81 3.45 11.97
N PRO A 520 31.55 4.14 12.88
CA PRO A 520 32.78 3.60 13.46
C PRO A 520 32.54 2.44 14.44
N SER A 521 33.48 1.48 14.49
CA SER A 521 33.50 0.29 15.37
C SER A 521 33.17 0.55 16.85
N LYS A 522 33.54 1.72 17.40
CA LYS A 522 33.18 2.14 18.76
C LYS A 522 32.55 3.53 18.74
N SER A 523 31.29 3.65 19.16
CA SER A 523 30.66 4.95 19.39
C SER A 523 31.39 5.69 20.52
N ASN A 524 31.72 6.98 20.34
CA ASN A 524 32.34 7.81 21.38
C ASN A 524 31.51 7.77 22.70
N GLN A 525 32.17 7.47 23.81
CA GLN A 525 31.63 7.05 25.12
C GLN A 525 30.83 8.11 25.92
N GLN A 526 30.20 9.10 25.31
CA GLN A 526 29.53 10.17 26.07
C GLN A 526 28.09 9.86 26.50
N TYR A 527 27.43 8.85 25.94
CA TYR A 527 26.06 8.49 26.30
C TYR A 527 25.98 6.96 26.47
N GLY A 528 25.57 6.51 27.66
CA GLY A 528 25.72 5.13 28.15
C GLY A 528 25.31 4.01 27.17
N ARG A 529 26.04 2.89 27.31
CA ARG A 529 26.10 1.66 26.48
C ARG A 529 26.78 1.85 25.13
N ALA A 530 27.98 1.27 24.99
CA ALA A 530 28.69 1.21 23.73
C ALA A 530 27.86 0.44 22.69
N SER A 531 27.27 1.16 21.73
CA SER A 531 26.61 0.53 20.59
C SER A 531 27.68 0.15 19.56
N VAL A 532 27.65 -1.10 19.11
CA VAL A 532 28.49 -1.60 18.02
C VAL A 532 28.18 -0.80 16.75
N GLY A 533 29.18 -0.19 16.14
CA GLY A 533 28.99 0.58 14.91
C GLY A 533 28.70 -0.29 13.69
N LEU A 534 28.25 0.34 12.60
CA LEU A 534 27.83 -0.37 11.39
C LEU A 534 28.96 -1.21 10.75
N VAL A 535 30.21 -0.76 10.84
CA VAL A 535 31.38 -1.52 10.35
C VAL A 535 31.52 -2.84 11.09
N ASP A 536 31.49 -2.83 12.42
CA ASP A 536 31.58 -4.05 13.22
C ASP A 536 30.33 -4.91 13.07
N LYS A 537 29.15 -4.27 13.03
CA LYS A 537 27.85 -4.95 12.91
C LYS A 537 27.72 -5.71 11.60
N TYR A 538 28.14 -5.13 10.48
CA TYR A 538 27.90 -5.70 9.15
C TYR A 538 29.17 -6.21 8.47
N LEU A 539 30.22 -5.38 8.32
CA LEU A 539 31.42 -5.77 7.59
C LEU A 539 32.21 -6.87 8.31
N HIS A 540 32.43 -6.72 9.61
CA HIS A 540 33.10 -7.75 10.40
C HIS A 540 32.14 -8.83 10.90
N GLY A 541 30.89 -8.45 11.16
CA GLY A 541 29.90 -9.31 11.76
C GLY A 541 29.13 -10.23 10.81
N MET A 542 29.14 -9.99 9.50
CA MET A 542 28.40 -10.80 8.51
C MET A 542 29.31 -11.44 7.47
N ARG A 543 28.90 -12.60 6.95
CA ARG A 543 29.56 -13.32 5.85
C ARG A 543 28.54 -13.89 4.89
N VAL A 544 29.00 -14.13 3.67
CA VAL A 544 28.26 -14.86 2.65
C VAL A 544 28.71 -16.32 2.70
N ASN A 545 27.76 -17.23 2.91
CA ASN A 545 28.01 -18.66 2.92
C ASN A 545 28.44 -19.12 1.52
N ASN A 546 29.42 -20.03 1.50
CA ASN A 546 29.87 -20.67 0.29
C ASN A 546 30.05 -22.16 0.61
N VAL A 547 29.11 -22.99 0.17
CA VAL A 547 29.03 -24.41 0.62
C VAL A 547 30.30 -25.19 0.25
N ASN A 548 30.97 -24.78 -0.82
CA ASN A 548 32.12 -25.48 -1.38
C ASN A 548 33.47 -24.78 -1.12
N SER A 549 33.49 -23.63 -0.44
CA SER A 549 34.73 -22.91 -0.18
C SER A 549 34.69 -22.07 1.11
N ARG A 550 35.67 -21.19 1.32
CA ARG A 550 35.63 -20.28 2.47
C ARG A 550 34.52 -19.25 2.27
N SER A 551 33.82 -18.91 3.34
CA SER A 551 32.80 -17.87 3.30
C SER A 551 33.37 -16.52 2.86
N ASP A 552 32.66 -15.84 1.98
CA ASP A 552 33.08 -14.55 1.45
C ASP A 552 32.72 -13.39 2.39
N LEU A 553 33.47 -12.30 2.28
CA LEU A 553 33.09 -11.02 2.87
C LEU A 553 31.91 -10.44 2.09
N ILE A 554 31.14 -9.55 2.73
CA ILE A 554 30.24 -8.67 1.98
C ILE A 554 31.06 -7.66 1.17
N ASP A 555 30.58 -7.31 -0.02
CA ASP A 555 31.29 -6.46 -0.98
C ASP A 555 31.24 -4.98 -0.61
N GLY A 556 30.34 -4.57 0.29
CA GLY A 556 30.34 -3.23 0.83
C GLY A 556 29.24 -2.92 1.84
N ILE A 557 29.49 -1.90 2.64
CA ILE A 557 28.52 -1.30 3.55
C ILE A 557 28.34 0.16 3.18
N PHE A 558 27.09 0.60 3.22
CA PHE A 558 26.72 1.97 2.96
C PHE A 558 25.78 2.45 4.06
N ALA A 559 25.91 3.71 4.45
CA ALA A 559 24.93 4.33 5.33
C ALA A 559 24.38 5.61 4.70
N THR A 560 23.07 5.79 4.75
CA THR A 560 22.46 7.02 4.23
C THR A 560 22.43 8.11 5.30
N TYR A 561 22.35 9.36 4.86
CA TYR A 561 22.09 10.49 5.73
C TYR A 561 21.16 11.48 5.03
N ILE A 562 20.33 12.18 5.82
CA ILE A 562 19.33 13.11 5.29
C ILE A 562 19.81 14.56 5.30
N SER A 563 20.79 14.91 6.15
CA SER A 563 21.17 16.32 6.35
C SER A 563 22.64 16.57 6.62
N GLY A 564 23.08 17.82 6.43
CA GLY A 564 24.49 18.18 6.45
C GLY A 564 25.15 17.94 5.08
N PHE A 565 26.24 18.64 4.83
CA PHE A 565 27.05 18.44 3.63
C PHE A 565 28.52 18.54 3.99
N PRO A 566 29.39 17.65 3.49
CA PRO A 566 30.82 17.86 3.63
C PRO A 566 31.22 19.08 2.82
N GLN A 567 31.69 20.15 3.47
CA GLN A 567 32.11 21.40 2.82
C GLN A 567 33.22 21.19 1.75
N ASN A 568 33.88 20.02 1.74
CA ASN A 568 34.76 19.55 0.67
C ASN A 568 34.59 18.05 0.43
N ILE A 569 34.22 17.64 -0.79
CA ILE A 569 34.08 16.21 -1.19
C ILE A 569 35.41 15.44 -1.04
N GLN A 570 36.55 16.12 -1.26
CA GLN A 570 37.89 15.54 -1.07
C GLN A 570 38.25 15.24 0.39
N ASN A 571 37.49 15.79 1.35
CA ASN A 571 37.66 15.53 2.80
C ASN A 571 36.64 14.52 3.34
N ARG A 572 35.96 13.74 2.47
CA ARG A 572 35.24 12.52 2.86
C ARG A 572 36.24 11.44 3.34
N LYS A 573 36.92 11.69 4.45
CA LYS A 573 37.75 10.69 5.11
C LYS A 573 36.86 9.89 6.03
N ILE A 574 36.38 8.76 5.53
CA ILE A 574 35.91 7.68 6.39
C ILE A 574 37.15 7.14 7.09
N GLN A 575 37.13 7.09 8.43
CA GLN A 575 38.28 6.60 9.19
C GLN A 575 38.65 5.20 8.70
N GLY A 576 39.89 5.02 8.24
CA GLY A 576 40.41 3.75 7.74
C GLY A 576 40.24 3.50 6.24
N VAL A 577 39.49 4.32 5.50
CA VAL A 577 39.31 4.16 4.03
C VAL A 577 39.73 5.44 3.31
N ASN A 578 40.72 5.33 2.41
CA ASN A 578 41.13 6.44 1.56
C ASN A 578 40.10 6.61 0.43
N TYR A 579 39.63 7.84 0.21
CA TYR A 579 38.68 8.19 -0.85
C TYR A 579 39.10 7.69 -2.23
N TYR A 580 40.40 7.57 -2.50
CA TYR A 580 40.91 7.01 -3.76
C TYR A 580 40.36 5.60 -4.06
N TYR A 581 40.10 4.81 -3.02
CA TYR A 581 39.57 3.44 -3.12
C TYR A 581 38.07 3.31 -2.82
N SER A 582 37.38 4.41 -2.49
CA SER A 582 35.93 4.37 -2.23
C SER A 582 35.14 4.15 -3.52
N LEU A 583 33.83 3.94 -3.41
CA LEU A 583 32.94 3.70 -4.55
C LEU A 583 33.03 4.83 -5.59
N PHE A 584 33.15 6.07 -5.12
CA PHE A 584 33.30 7.28 -5.95
C PHE A 584 34.76 7.69 -6.19
N GLY A 585 35.71 6.86 -5.78
CA GLY A 585 37.15 7.06 -5.96
C GLY A 585 37.63 6.76 -7.37
N ASN A 586 38.92 7.04 -7.63
CA ASN A 586 39.55 6.78 -8.92
C ASN A 586 39.84 5.29 -9.14
N LYS A 587 40.01 4.52 -8.06
CA LYS A 587 40.27 3.07 -8.10
C LYS A 587 39.36 2.34 -7.10
N PRO A 588 38.04 2.27 -7.36
CA PRO A 588 37.09 1.63 -6.45
C PRO A 588 37.53 0.18 -6.17
N THR A 589 37.70 -0.16 -4.90
CA THR A 589 38.16 -1.49 -4.47
C THR A 589 37.29 -2.02 -3.32
N PRO A 590 36.63 -3.19 -3.47
CA PRO A 590 35.85 -3.78 -2.38
C PRO A 590 36.77 -4.32 -1.25
N PRO A 591 36.28 -4.40 0.00
CA PRO A 591 34.94 -4.02 0.43
C PRO A 591 34.75 -2.50 0.51
N PHE A 592 33.63 -2.01 -0.01
CA PHE A 592 33.30 -0.58 0.01
C PHE A 592 32.77 -0.14 1.35
N ILE A 593 33.13 1.07 1.79
CA ILE A 593 32.52 1.75 2.92
C ILE A 593 32.28 3.18 2.48
N ASP A 594 31.01 3.60 2.36
CA ASP A 594 30.67 4.97 1.94
C ASP A 594 29.39 5.52 2.59
N LEU A 595 29.23 6.84 2.51
CA LEU A 595 28.06 7.57 3.01
C LEU A 595 27.30 8.20 1.84
N ILE A 596 25.97 8.01 1.82
CA ILE A 596 25.12 8.43 0.71
C ILE A 596 24.10 9.45 1.20
N LYS A 597 24.07 10.62 0.57
CA LYS A 597 23.02 11.61 0.84
C LYS A 597 21.75 11.17 0.10
N ILE A 598 20.66 10.94 0.82
CA ILE A 598 19.33 10.75 0.24
C ILE A 598 18.38 11.67 1.01
N SER A 599 17.87 12.70 0.35
CA SER A 599 17.08 13.77 0.97
C SER A 599 15.95 14.21 0.03
N PRO A 600 14.76 14.52 0.58
CA PRO A 600 13.61 14.89 -0.24
C PRO A 600 13.66 16.34 -0.80
N ASN A 601 14.59 17.18 -0.35
CA ASN A 601 14.64 18.62 -0.68
C ASN A 601 14.84 18.93 -2.18
N GLN A 602 14.11 19.92 -2.70
CA GLN A 602 14.10 20.32 -4.12
C GLN A 602 15.43 20.87 -4.66
N GLU A 603 16.29 21.48 -3.82
CA GLU A 603 17.63 21.93 -4.25
C GLU A 603 18.58 20.74 -4.50
N ASP A 604 18.38 19.64 -3.78
CA ASP A 604 19.17 18.40 -3.90
C ASP A 604 18.64 17.47 -5.01
N GLN A 605 17.39 17.63 -5.48
CA GLN A 605 16.84 16.85 -6.60
C GLN A 605 17.60 17.04 -7.93
N LYS A 606 18.38 18.12 -8.06
CA LYS A 606 19.26 18.35 -9.23
C LYS A 606 20.49 17.42 -9.24
N SER A 607 20.91 16.90 -8.09
CA SER A 607 21.89 15.83 -7.99
C SER A 607 21.19 14.57 -7.53
N ASN A 608 20.71 13.75 -8.48
CA ASN A 608 20.12 12.45 -8.17
C ASN A 608 21.19 11.49 -7.60
N ASP A 609 21.58 11.72 -6.34
CA ASP A 609 22.71 11.08 -5.68
C ASP A 609 22.43 9.60 -5.42
N CYS A 610 21.15 9.23 -5.24
CA CYS A 610 20.71 7.84 -5.21
C CYS A 610 20.95 7.13 -6.56
N LYS A 611 20.58 7.76 -7.68
CA LYS A 611 20.88 7.26 -9.02
C LYS A 611 22.37 7.18 -9.31
N LYS A 612 23.16 8.19 -8.92
CA LYS A 612 24.62 8.13 -9.04
C LYS A 612 25.22 6.99 -8.23
N PHE A 613 24.74 6.78 -7.01
CA PHE A 613 25.13 5.66 -6.17
C PHE A 613 24.84 4.33 -6.85
N LEU A 614 23.60 4.08 -7.28
CA LEU A 614 23.24 2.84 -7.95
C LEU A 614 24.01 2.65 -9.26
N SER A 615 24.14 3.69 -10.09
CA SER A 615 24.93 3.63 -11.32
C SER A 615 26.37 3.20 -11.03
N LYS A 616 26.99 3.79 -9.99
CA LYS A 616 28.39 3.49 -9.67
C LYS A 616 28.57 2.12 -9.05
N LEU A 617 27.62 1.70 -8.21
CA LEU A 617 27.56 0.36 -7.64
C LEU A 617 27.52 -0.68 -8.77
N LEU A 618 26.60 -0.51 -9.72
CA LEU A 618 26.41 -1.42 -10.85
C LEU A 618 27.60 -1.43 -11.82
N GLU A 619 28.22 -0.28 -12.09
CA GLU A 619 29.49 -0.22 -12.83
C GLU A 619 30.56 -1.09 -12.16
N CYS A 620 30.75 -0.95 -10.85
CA CYS A 620 31.73 -1.74 -10.08
C CYS A 620 31.38 -3.23 -10.04
N SER A 621 30.09 -3.59 -10.15
CA SER A 621 29.65 -4.99 -10.28
C SER A 621 29.97 -5.64 -11.61
N THR A 622 30.28 -4.84 -12.63
CA THR A 622 30.62 -5.33 -13.97
C THR A 622 32.12 -5.39 -14.24
N PHE A 623 32.98 -5.16 -13.24
CA PHE A 623 34.44 -5.23 -13.40
C PHE A 623 35.01 -6.60 -13.06
#